data_AF-A0A225DQ78-F1
#
_entry.id   AF-A0A225DQ78-F1
#
_cell.length_a   1.000
_cell.length_b   1.000
_cell.length_c   1.000
_cell.angle_alpha   90.00
_cell.angle_beta   90.00
_cell.angle_gamma   90.00
#
_symmetry.space_group_name_H-M   'P 1'
#
loop_
_entity.id
_entity.type
_entity.pdbx_description
1 polymer ?
#
loop_
_entity_poly.entity_id
_entity_poly.type
_entity_poly.pdbx_seq_one_letter_code
_entity_poly.pdbx_strand_id
1 'polypeptide(L)'
;MAQAVADPAELRRFAHNLKRFCGELQAALAGLHGQYVALGDSWRDQEYEKFKQEFEIALKNHERLSEVSSEFIPFLLRKAERIEEYLSQR
;
A
#
# COMPACT_ATOMS: atom_id res chain seq x y z
N MET A 1 -31.80 -10.02 14.93
CA MET A 1 -30.46 -9.85 15.53
C MET A 1 -29.56 -9.26 14.45
N ALA A 2 -29.03 -8.06 14.65
CA ALA A 2 -28.26 -7.36 13.62
C ALA A 2 -27.01 -8.16 13.25
N GLN A 3 -26.98 -8.66 12.02
CA GLN A 3 -25.90 -9.45 11.46
C GLN A 3 -24.74 -8.48 11.20
N ALA A 4 -23.73 -8.46 12.07
CA ALA A 4 -22.53 -7.67 11.84
C ALA A 4 -21.84 -8.22 10.58
N VAL A 5 -21.95 -7.50 9.47
CA VAL A 5 -21.39 -7.90 8.16
C VAL A 5 -19.84 -7.85 8.16
N ALA A 6 -19.21 -7.35 9.22
CA ALA A 6 -17.76 -7.32 9.39
C ALA A 6 -17.37 -7.39 10.87
N ASP A 7 -16.28 -8.10 11.19
CA ASP A 7 -15.67 -8.17 12.51
C ASP A 7 -14.69 -6.98 12.73
N PRO A 8 -14.86 -6.16 13.79
CA PRO A 8 -13.95 -5.06 14.13
C PRO A 8 -12.48 -5.47 14.22
N ALA A 9 -12.18 -6.63 14.80
CA ALA A 9 -10.82 -7.10 15.00
C ALA A 9 -10.14 -7.41 13.66
N GLU A 10 -10.89 -7.97 12.71
CA GLU A 10 -10.38 -8.23 11.36
C GLU A 10 -10.11 -6.95 10.59
N LEU A 11 -10.99 -5.95 10.70
CA LEU A 11 -10.79 -4.65 10.07
C LEU A 11 -9.54 -3.94 10.61
N ARG A 12 -9.32 -3.94 11.93
CA ARG A 12 -8.12 -3.38 12.56
C ARG A 12 -6.87 -4.13 12.10
N ARG A 13 -6.90 -5.47 12.11
CA ARG A 13 -5.79 -6.31 11.66
C ARG A 13 -5.42 -6.01 10.21
N PHE A 14 -6.40 -5.95 9.31
CA PHE A 14 -6.18 -5.65 7.91
C PHE A 14 -5.60 -4.23 7.72
N ALA A 15 -6.13 -3.22 8.40
CA ALA A 15 -5.64 -1.84 8.32
C ALA A 15 -4.17 -1.74 8.76
N HIS A 16 -3.78 -2.42 9.85
CA HIS A 16 -2.38 -2.46 10.31
C HIS A 16 -1.47 -3.18 9.32
N ASN A 17 -1.91 -4.32 8.78
CA ASN A 17 -1.17 -5.06 7.77
C ASN A 17 -0.98 -4.23 6.50
N LEU A 18 -2.03 -3.54 6.03
CA LEU A 18 -1.97 -2.67 4.86
C LEU A 18 -0.95 -1.54 5.07
N LYS A 19 -0.99 -0.87 6.24
CA LYS A 19 -0.02 0.18 6.58
C LYS A 19 1.42 -0.32 6.52
N ARG A 20 1.67 -1.47 7.13
CA ARG A 20 3.00 -2.09 7.18
C ARG A 20 3.47 -2.46 5.77
N PHE A 21 2.61 -3.13 5.01
CA PHE A 21 2.90 -3.55 3.63
C PHE A 21 3.28 -2.36 2.74
N CYS A 22 2.51 -1.27 2.77
CA CYS A 22 2.82 -0.08 1.98
C CYS A 22 4.19 0.52 2.35
N GLY A 23 4.53 0.57 3.64
CA GLY A 23 5.83 1.06 4.09
C GLY A 23 7.00 0.17 3.67
N GLU A 24 6.86 -1.15 3.81
CA GLU A 24 7.88 -2.12 3.38
C GLU A 24 8.09 -2.07 1.85
N LEU A 25 6.99 -2.00 1.09
CA LEU A 25 7.03 -1.90 -0.36
C LEU A 25 7.68 -0.60 -0.83
N GLN A 26 7.36 0.54 -0.21
CA GLN A 26 7.98 1.83 -0.54
C GLN A 26 9.50 1.80 -0.32
N ALA A 27 9.96 1.23 0.79
CA ALA A 27 11.39 1.10 1.06
C ALA A 27 12.10 0.19 0.05
N ALA A 28 11.49 -0.94 -0.30
CA ALA A 28 12.02 -1.87 -1.29
C ALA A 28 12.12 -1.22 -2.68
N LEU A 29 11.08 -0.50 -3.11
CA LEU A 29 11.05 0.21 -4.39
C LEU A 29 12.09 1.33 -4.46
N ALA A 30 12.27 2.10 -3.37
CA ALA A 30 13.31 3.13 -3.31
C ALA A 30 14.73 2.54 -3.45
N GLY A 31 14.98 1.40 -2.80
CA GLY A 31 16.25 0.67 -2.94
C GLY A 31 16.49 0.16 -4.35
N LEU A 32 15.48 -0.44 -4.98
CA LEU A 32 15.57 -0.97 -6.34
C LEU A 32 15.72 0.17 -7.37
N HIS A 33 15.02 1.29 -7.19
CA HIS A 33 15.16 2.46 -8.04
C HIS A 33 16.60 3.00 -8.02
N GLY A 34 17.25 3.09 -6.85
CA GLY A 34 18.65 3.49 -6.76
C GLY A 34 19.60 2.56 -7.52
N GLN A 35 19.38 1.24 -7.43
CA GLN A 35 20.16 0.25 -8.18
C GLN A 35 19.96 0.37 -9.70
N TYR A 36 18.71 0.56 -10.13
CA TYR A 36 18.36 0.75 -11.53
C TYR A 36 18.98 2.03 -12.13
N VAL A 37 18.99 3.14 -11.38
CA VAL A 37 19.65 4.39 -11.79
C VAL A 37 21.15 4.17 -11.98
N ALA A 38 21.82 3.54 -11.00
CA ALA A 38 23.25 3.24 -11.09
C ALA A 38 23.58 2.29 -12.26
N LEU A 39 22.69 1.35 -12.59
CA LEU A 39 22.87 0.44 -13.72
C LEU A 39 22.98 1.19 -15.07
N GLY A 40 22.32 2.35 -15.18
CA GLY A 40 22.41 3.24 -16.36
C GLY A 40 23.80 3.81 -16.62
N ASP A 41 24.70 3.76 -15.65
CA ASP A 41 26.09 4.15 -15.86
C ASP A 41 26.81 3.16 -16.79
N SER A 42 26.45 1.88 -16.74
CA SER A 42 27.08 0.78 -17.48
C SER A 42 26.23 0.19 -18.61
N TRP A 43 24.90 0.35 -18.55
CA TRP A 43 23.96 -0.19 -19.53
C TRP A 43 23.22 0.96 -20.22
N ARG A 44 23.57 1.23 -21.48
CA ARG A 44 23.12 2.42 -22.24
C ARG A 44 22.67 2.07 -23.65
N ASP A 45 21.75 1.12 -23.76
CA ASP A 45 21.14 0.72 -25.03
C ASP A 45 19.63 0.95 -25.02
N GLN A 46 18.97 0.57 -26.12
CA GLN A 46 17.54 0.71 -26.27
C GLN A 46 16.73 -0.14 -25.27
N GLU A 47 17.26 -1.28 -24.83
CA GLU A 47 16.59 -2.17 -23.88
C GLU A 47 16.59 -1.56 -22.48
N TYR A 48 17.68 -0.88 -22.10
CA TYR A 48 17.71 -0.08 -20.87
C TYR A 48 16.63 1.01 -20.87
N GLU A 49 16.47 1.75 -21.97
CA GLU A 49 15.44 2.80 -22.07
C GLU A 49 14.01 2.24 -22.05
N LYS A 50 13.77 1.06 -22.64
CA LYS A 50 12.46 0.38 -22.53
C LYS A 50 12.19 -0.04 -21.09
N PHE A 51 13.17 -0.66 -20.43
CA PHE A 51 13.05 -1.07 -19.04
C PHE A 51 12.79 0.13 -18.12
N LYS A 52 13.52 1.23 -18.32
CA LYS A 52 13.32 2.50 -17.61
C LYS A 52 11.87 2.94 -17.60
N GLN A 53 11.28 3.02 -18.78
CA GLN A 53 9.93 3.54 -18.97
C GLN A 53 8.90 2.68 -18.22
N GLU A 54 8.98 1.36 -18.38
CA GLU A 54 8.09 0.42 -17.69
C GLU A 54 8.30 0.47 -16.16
N PHE A 55 9.54 0.59 -15.71
CA PHE A 55 9.88 0.69 -14.30
C PHE A 55 9.32 1.98 -13.67
N GLU A 56 9.46 3.12 -14.33
CA GLU A 56 8.91 4.40 -13.86
C GLU A 56 7.36 4.39 -13.85
N ILE A 57 6.72 3.75 -14.84
CA ILE A 57 5.26 3.55 -14.84
C ILE A 57 4.84 2.71 -13.64
N ALA A 58 5.55 1.62 -13.36
CA ALA A 58 5.28 0.79 -12.20
C ALA A 58 5.40 1.63 -10.92
N LEU A 59 6.46 2.40 -10.73
CA LEU A 59 6.64 3.26 -9.54
C LEU A 59 5.45 4.20 -9.32
N LYS A 60 4.98 4.89 -10.37
CA LYS A 60 3.81 5.79 -10.27
C LYS A 60 2.54 5.07 -9.83
N ASN A 61 2.30 3.86 -10.36
CA ASN A 61 1.15 3.05 -9.95
C ASN A 61 1.23 2.64 -8.47
N HIS A 62 2.45 2.38 -7.97
CA HIS A 62 2.67 2.04 -6.57
C HIS A 62 2.51 3.24 -5.64
N GLU A 63 2.97 4.43 -6.04
CA GLU A 63 2.70 5.67 -5.33
C GLU A 63 1.20 5.90 -5.19
N ARG A 64 0.44 5.72 -6.28
CA ARG A 64 -1.02 5.83 -6.24
C ARG A 64 -1.68 4.83 -5.29
N LEU A 65 -1.21 3.58 -5.27
CA LEU A 65 -1.70 2.58 -4.32
C LEU A 65 -1.41 2.98 -2.87
N SER A 66 -0.22 3.53 -2.60
CA SER A 66 0.17 4.01 -1.28
C SER A 66 -0.73 5.13 -0.78
N GLU A 67 -1.02 6.13 -1.64
CA GLU A 67 -1.95 7.22 -1.35
C GLU A 67 -3.34 6.69 -0.97
N VAL A 68 -3.93 5.86 -1.83
CA VAL A 68 -5.26 5.28 -1.60
C VAL A 68 -5.29 4.46 -0.31
N SER A 69 -4.23 3.69 -0.05
CA SER A 69 -4.10 2.91 1.18
C SER A 69 -4.04 3.81 2.41
N SER A 70 -3.29 4.91 2.36
CA SER A 70 -3.16 5.87 3.45
C SER A 70 -4.48 6.55 3.82
N GLU A 71 -5.35 6.79 2.83
CA GLU A 71 -6.70 7.33 3.04
C GLU A 71 -7.67 6.27 3.56
N PHE A 72 -7.54 5.03 3.10
CA PHE A 72 -8.46 3.94 3.43
C PHE A 72 -8.21 3.34 4.81
N ILE A 73 -6.96 3.35 5.30
CA ILE A 73 -6.60 2.86 6.64
C ILE A 73 -7.44 3.55 7.74
N PRO A 74 -7.52 4.89 7.84
CA PRO A 74 -8.39 5.58 8.80
C PRO A 74 -9.87 5.26 8.64
N PHE A 75 -10.34 4.99 7.42
CA PHE A 75 -11.73 4.60 7.19
C PHE A 75 -12.02 3.23 7.83
N LEU A 76 -11.15 2.24 7.63
CA LEU A 76 -11.29 0.91 8.22
C LEU A 76 -11.27 0.95 9.75
N LEU A 77 -10.38 1.76 10.34
CA LEU A 77 -10.30 1.92 11.79
C LEU A 77 -11.58 2.54 12.37
N ARG A 78 -12.08 3.62 11.76
CA ARG A 78 -13.35 4.25 12.17
C ARG A 78 -14.55 3.31 12.00
N LYS A 79 -14.55 2.48 10.94
CA LYS A 79 -15.60 1.47 10.73
C LYS A 79 -15.57 0.41 11.82
N ALA A 80 -14.38 -0.06 12.22
CA ALA A 80 -14.23 -1.02 13.30
C ALA A 80 -14.75 -0.46 14.63
N GLU A 81 -14.38 0.77 14.96
CA GLU A 81 -14.81 1.48 16.19
C GLU A 81 -16.34 1.57 16.28
N ARG A 82 -17.01 2.02 15.22
CA ARG A 82 -18.49 2.10 15.18
C ARG A 82 -19.19 0.75 15.37
N ILE A 83 -18.63 -0.32 14.82
CA ILE A 83 -19.20 -1.67 14.98
C ILE A 83 -19.02 -2.14 16.43
N GLU A 84 -17.85 -1.89 17.03
CA GLU A 84 -17.54 -2.23 18.42
C GLU A 84 -18.46 -1.47 19.40
N GLU A 85 -18.66 -0.17 19.19
CA GLU A 85 -19.61 0.64 19.95
C GLU A 85 -21.03 0.05 19.88
N TYR A 86 -21.49 -0.30 18.68
CA TYR A 86 -22.81 -0.90 18.48
C TYR A 86 -22.96 -2.26 19.18
N LEU A 87 -21.92 -3.10 19.17
CA LEU A 87 -21.92 -4.39 19.86
C LEU A 87 -21.88 -4.24 21.39
N SER A 88 -21.22 -3.19 21.91
CA SER A 88 -21.13 -2.94 23.34
C SER A 88 -22.41 -2.37 23.98
N GLN A 89 -23.27 -1.73 23.17
CA GLN A 89 -24.54 -1.14 23.61
C GLN A 89 -25.71 -2.14 23.63
N ARG A 90 -25.48 -3.39 23.23
CA ARG A 90 -26.49 -4.42 23.04
C ARG A 90 -26.29 -5.59 24.00
#